data_AF-A0A096CQE0-F1
#
_entry.id   AF-A0A096CQE0-F1
#
_cell.length_a   1.000
_cell.length_b   1.000
_cell.length_c   1.000
_cell.angle_alpha   90.00
_cell.angle_beta   90.00
_cell.angle_gamma   90.00
#
_symmetry.space_group_name_H-M   'P 1'
#
loop_
_entity.id
_entity.type
_entity.pdbx_description
1 polymer ?
#
loop_
_entity_poly.entity_id
_entity_poly.type
_entity_poly.pdbx_seq_one_letter_code
_entity_poly.pdbx_strand_id
1 'polypeptide(L)'
;MDKKELRKEILQLMYDKGYRYIAKNENGNVHVYKTLPEKKCSYWTNGDLFARLHFTDNLFEDVKFEDKEPLSIAEELGIVDWSTIPKDTKVLVSDDGEHWFREYFRRYEEHKEKPFIVYAGGRTSWSVAYGGLFAEYKYCKLAEEI
;
A
#
# COMPACT_ATOMS: atom_id res chain seq x y z
N MET A 1 -1.65 -23.27 8.82
CA MET A 1 -1.41 -21.84 8.55
C MET A 1 -0.31 -21.39 9.48
N ASP A 2 0.79 -20.91 8.93
CA ASP A 2 1.90 -20.37 9.70
C ASP A 2 1.53 -19.02 10.36
N LYS A 3 2.20 -18.64 11.45
CA LYS A 3 1.94 -17.35 12.12
C LYS A 3 2.18 -16.16 11.19
N LYS A 4 3.17 -16.22 10.29
CA LYS A 4 3.46 -15.14 9.34
C LYS A 4 2.38 -15.03 8.27
N GLU A 5 1.89 -16.16 7.77
CA GLU A 5 0.77 -16.20 6.81
C GLU A 5 -0.50 -15.61 7.43
N LEU A 6 -0.85 -16.06 8.65
CA LEU A 6 -2.01 -15.52 9.37
C LEU A 6 -1.88 -14.00 9.62
N ARG A 7 -0.70 -13.53 10.02
CA ARG A 7 -0.44 -12.09 10.19
C ARG A 7 -0.71 -11.34 8.89
N LYS A 8 -0.22 -11.84 7.75
CA LYS A 8 -0.41 -11.21 6.44
C LYS A 8 -1.88 -11.17 6.04
N GLU A 9 -2.65 -12.24 6.27
CA GLU A 9 -4.08 -12.29 5.98
C GLU A 9 -4.88 -11.29 6.83
N ILE A 10 -4.57 -11.18 8.13
CA ILE A 10 -5.20 -10.19 9.02
C ILE A 10 -4.87 -8.77 8.55
N LEU A 11 -3.61 -8.49 8.22
CA LEU A 11 -3.19 -7.19 7.71
C LEU A 11 -3.94 -6.83 6.43
N GLN A 12 -4.06 -7.77 5.49
CA GLN A 12 -4.81 -7.56 4.25
C GLN A 12 -6.28 -7.23 4.54
N LEU A 13 -6.94 -8.01 5.40
CA LEU A 13 -8.33 -7.76 5.79
C LEU A 13 -8.52 -6.38 6.43
N MET A 14 -7.57 -5.95 7.27
CA MET A 14 -7.60 -4.62 7.90
C MET A 14 -7.42 -3.53 6.85
N TYR A 15 -6.48 -3.72 5.92
CA TYR A 15 -6.24 -2.79 4.82
C TYR A 15 -7.48 -2.61 3.93
N ASP A 16 -8.14 -3.70 3.57
CA ASP A 16 -9.36 -3.71 2.77
C ASP A 16 -10.53 -3.02 3.49
N LYS A 17 -10.56 -3.06 4.82
CA LYS A 17 -11.52 -2.33 5.67
C LYS A 17 -11.16 -0.84 5.86
N GLY A 18 -10.07 -0.37 5.27
CA GLY A 18 -9.61 1.02 5.32
C GLY A 18 -8.70 1.37 6.49
N TYR A 19 -8.22 0.38 7.26
CA TYR A 19 -7.18 0.62 8.25
C TYR A 19 -5.81 0.75 7.57
N ARG A 20 -4.94 1.56 8.15
CA ARG A 20 -3.64 1.90 7.58
C ARG A 20 -2.47 1.71 8.55
N TYR A 21 -2.73 1.78 9.86
CA TYR A 21 -1.69 1.68 10.88
C TYR A 21 -2.05 0.71 11.99
N ILE A 22 -1.02 0.13 12.62
CA ILE A 22 -1.12 -0.67 13.83
C ILE A 22 -0.23 -0.06 14.91
N ALA A 23 -0.73 0.02 16.14
CA ALA A 23 0.06 0.39 17.29
C ALA A 23 -0.29 -0.45 18.51
N LYS A 24 0.67 -0.61 19.41
CA LYS A 24 0.48 -1.27 20.70
C LYS A 24 0.48 -0.23 21.82
N ASN A 25 -0.49 -0.33 22.72
CA ASN A 25 -0.54 0.49 23.92
C ASN A 25 0.36 -0.10 25.03
N GLU A 26 0.65 0.68 26.07
CA GLU A 26 1.50 0.25 27.20
C GLU A 26 0.96 -1.01 27.90
N ASN A 27 -0.36 -1.20 27.90
CA ASN A 27 -1.02 -2.40 28.44
C ASN A 27 -0.94 -3.65 27.54
N GLY A 28 -0.19 -3.59 26.44
CA GLY A 28 0.01 -4.70 25.51
C GLY A 28 -1.05 -4.80 24.40
N ASN A 29 -2.14 -4.05 24.47
CA ASN A 29 -3.24 -4.17 23.52
C ASN A 29 -2.86 -3.62 22.14
N VAL A 30 -3.10 -4.43 21.10
CA VAL A 30 -2.91 -4.06 19.70
C VAL A 30 -4.16 -3.37 19.14
N HIS A 31 -3.98 -2.22 18.50
CA HIS A 31 -5.04 -1.45 17.87
C HIS A 31 -4.69 -1.12 16.42
N VAL A 32 -5.71 -1.04 15.57
CA VAL A 32 -5.64 -0.61 14.17
C VAL A 32 -6.26 0.77 14.01
N TYR A 33 -5.70 1.60 13.14
CA TYR A 33 -6.11 2.99 12.92
C TYR A 33 -6.28 3.27 11.42
N LYS A 34 -7.32 4.01 11.06
CA LYS A 34 -7.56 4.43 9.65
C LYS A 34 -6.66 5.59 9.21
N THR A 35 -6.27 6.44 10.15
CA THR A 35 -5.39 7.58 9.96
C THR A 35 -4.24 7.50 10.95
N LEU A 36 -3.15 8.25 10.70
CA LEU A 36 -1.97 8.26 11.55
C LEU A 36 -2.34 8.64 13.00
N PRO A 37 -2.18 7.74 13.99
CA PRO A 37 -2.43 8.07 15.38
C PRO A 37 -1.31 8.88 16.01
N GLU A 38 -1.66 9.68 17.01
CA GLU A 38 -0.71 10.35 17.90
C GLU A 38 -0.42 9.48 19.12
N LYS A 39 0.86 9.43 19.50
CA LYS A 39 1.30 8.79 20.74
C LYS A 39 1.02 9.68 21.94
N LYS A 40 0.33 9.15 22.95
CA LYS A 40 0.11 9.75 24.27
C LYS A 40 0.90 8.99 25.33
N CYS A 41 0.78 9.39 26.60
CA CYS A 41 1.60 8.87 27.69
C CYS A 41 1.57 7.34 27.84
N SER A 42 0.45 6.68 27.53
CA SER A 42 0.29 5.22 27.69
C SER A 42 -0.46 4.53 26.53
N TYR A 43 -0.86 5.27 25.50
CA TYR A 43 -1.65 4.76 24.38
C TYR A 43 -1.52 5.60 23.12
N TRP A 44 -2.00 5.07 22.01
CA TRP A 44 -2.10 5.75 20.72
C TRP A 44 -3.56 6.12 20.41
N THR A 45 -3.80 7.30 19.85
CA THR A 45 -5.15 7.74 19.49
C THR A 45 -5.16 8.67 18.29
N ASN A 46 -6.24 8.61 17.50
CA ASN A 46 -6.57 9.57 16.45
C ASN A 46 -7.98 10.16 16.66
N GLY A 47 -8.48 10.13 17.90
CA GLY A 47 -9.72 10.80 18.28
C GLY A 47 -11.03 10.11 17.89
N ASP A 48 -11.03 8.87 17.34
CA ASP A 48 -12.13 7.86 17.43
C ASP A 48 -12.08 6.77 16.31
N LEU A 49 -11.17 6.86 15.35
CA LEU A 49 -11.12 5.94 14.19
C LEU A 49 -10.15 4.78 14.41
N PHE A 50 -10.37 4.00 15.46
CA PHE A 50 -9.57 2.82 15.77
C PHE A 50 -10.41 1.61 16.18
N ALA A 51 -9.84 0.42 16.05
CA ALA A 51 -10.41 -0.81 16.58
C ALA A 51 -9.34 -1.62 17.29
N ARG A 52 -9.73 -2.37 18.32
CA ARG A 52 -8.84 -3.31 18.99
C ARG A 52 -8.83 -4.63 18.23
N LEU A 53 -7.63 -5.15 17.97
CA LEU A 53 -7.46 -6.50 17.47
C LEU A 53 -7.34 -7.45 18.68
N HIS A 54 -8.43 -8.16 18.99
CA HIS A 54 -8.44 -9.13 20.07
C HIS A 54 -7.73 -10.41 19.66
N PHE A 55 -7.01 -11.03 20.61
CA PHE A 55 -6.33 -12.32 20.44
C PHE A 55 -5.21 -12.34 19.39
N THR A 56 -4.64 -11.18 19.06
CA THR A 56 -3.54 -11.05 18.09
C THR A 56 -2.23 -10.61 18.74
N ASP A 57 -2.14 -10.56 20.07
CA ASP A 57 -0.98 -9.98 20.77
C ASP A 57 0.32 -10.73 20.43
N ASN A 58 0.23 -12.06 20.23
CA ASN A 58 1.33 -12.93 19.82
C ASN A 58 1.65 -12.90 18.32
N LEU A 59 0.82 -12.26 17.49
CA LEU A 59 1.06 -12.07 16.05
C LEU A 59 1.81 -10.77 15.78
N PHE A 60 1.80 -9.83 16.73
CA PHE A 60 2.43 -8.51 16.65
C PHE A 60 3.40 -8.27 17.80
N GLU A 61 4.19 -9.29 18.19
CA GLU A 61 5.17 -9.20 19.30
C GLU A 61 6.31 -8.20 19.01
N ASP A 62 6.63 -8.01 17.74
CA ASP A 62 7.59 -7.04 17.20
C ASP A 62 7.14 -5.58 17.37
N VAL A 63 5.82 -5.33 17.38
CA VAL A 63 5.25 -3.99 17.59
C VAL A 63 5.23 -3.67 19.08
N LYS A 64 5.86 -2.58 19.49
CA LYS A 64 6.05 -2.19 20.89
C LYS A 64 5.46 -0.82 21.18
N PHE A 65 5.08 -0.59 22.44
CA PHE A 65 4.61 0.74 22.82
C PHE A 65 5.74 1.77 22.68
N GLU A 66 6.99 1.40 22.87
CA GLU A 66 8.17 2.27 22.79
C GLU A 66 8.46 2.77 21.36
N ASP A 67 7.89 2.14 20.33
CA ASP A 67 8.10 2.51 18.94
C ASP A 67 7.76 3.99 18.71
N LYS A 68 8.59 4.69 17.93
CA LYS A 68 8.43 6.13 17.69
C LYS A 68 7.24 6.42 16.80
N GLU A 69 6.95 5.50 15.90
CA GLU A 69 5.90 5.57 14.88
C GLU A 69 5.11 4.26 14.89
N PRO A 70 3.82 4.30 14.55
CA PRO A 70 3.02 3.09 14.43
C PRO A 70 3.44 2.31 13.18
N LEU A 71 3.22 0.99 13.19
CA LEU A 71 3.48 0.13 12.04
C LEU A 71 2.54 0.50 10.89
N SER A 72 3.09 0.76 9.69
CA SER A 72 2.32 0.94 8.46
C SER A 72 1.89 -0.41 7.89
N ILE A 73 0.59 -0.63 7.75
CA ILE A 73 0.02 -1.85 7.16
C ILE A 73 0.42 -1.96 5.69
N ALA A 74 0.42 -0.84 4.95
CA ALA A 74 0.78 -0.83 3.54
C ALA A 74 2.23 -1.27 3.33
N GLU A 75 3.16 -0.73 4.12
CA GLU A 75 4.58 -1.07 4.03
C GLU A 75 4.83 -2.53 4.40
N GLU A 76 4.24 -3.01 5.49
CA GLU A 76 4.34 -4.41 5.92
C GLU A 76 3.79 -5.39 4.86
N LEU A 77 2.77 -4.99 4.11
CA LEU A 77 2.22 -5.77 3.00
C LEU A 77 2.95 -5.58 1.67
N GLY A 78 3.87 -4.62 1.57
CA GLY A 78 4.53 -4.23 0.32
C GLY A 78 3.58 -3.57 -0.69
N ILE A 79 2.53 -2.89 -0.22
CA ILE A 79 1.58 -2.16 -1.05
C ILE A 79 2.18 -0.83 -1.47
N VAL A 80 2.24 -0.60 -2.78
CA VAL A 80 2.78 0.62 -3.38
C VAL A 80 1.71 1.71 -3.47
N ASP A 81 2.01 2.90 -2.96
CA ASP A 81 1.18 4.09 -3.19
C ASP A 81 1.45 4.68 -4.58
N TRP A 82 0.66 4.22 -5.55
CA TRP A 82 0.77 4.62 -6.95
C TRP A 82 0.48 6.10 -7.23
N SER A 83 -0.16 6.83 -6.30
CA SER A 83 -0.38 8.27 -6.45
C SER A 83 0.92 9.07 -6.35
N THR A 84 1.96 8.50 -5.73
CA THR A 84 3.25 9.14 -5.49
C THR A 84 4.32 8.78 -6.52
N ILE A 85 4.08 7.77 -7.35
CA ILE A 85 5.08 7.25 -8.28
C ILE A 85 5.40 8.28 -9.38
N PRO A 86 6.68 8.63 -9.61
CA PRO A 86 7.05 9.60 -10.64
C PRO A 86 6.71 9.13 -12.06
N LYS A 87 6.47 10.10 -12.95
CA LYS A 87 6.43 9.86 -14.39
C LYS A 87 7.73 9.20 -14.86
N ASP A 88 7.62 8.40 -15.90
CA ASP A 88 8.73 7.67 -16.53
C ASP A 88 9.35 6.59 -15.64
N THR A 89 8.69 6.21 -14.54
CA THR A 89 9.06 5.00 -13.78
C THR A 89 8.80 3.76 -14.63
N LYS A 90 9.80 2.87 -14.74
CA LYS A 90 9.65 1.60 -15.46
C LYS A 90 8.62 0.71 -14.76
N VAL A 91 7.63 0.24 -15.49
CA VAL A 91 6.55 -0.60 -14.95
C VAL A 91 6.22 -1.76 -15.86
N LEU A 92 5.68 -2.82 -15.27
CA LEU A 92 4.99 -3.89 -15.96
C LEU A 92 3.50 -3.69 -15.79
N VAL A 93 2.75 -3.64 -16.89
CA VAL A 93 1.29 -3.44 -16.90
C VAL A 93 0.56 -4.58 -17.60
N SER A 94 -0.68 -4.84 -17.18
CA SER A 94 -1.49 -5.94 -17.69
C SER A 94 -2.99 -5.67 -17.55
N ASP A 95 -3.80 -6.24 -18.44
CA ASP A 95 -5.25 -6.24 -18.36
C ASP A 95 -5.83 -7.55 -17.77
N ASP A 96 -5.10 -8.66 -17.89
CA ASP A 96 -5.53 -9.99 -17.46
C ASP A 96 -4.72 -10.53 -16.27
N GLY A 97 -3.61 -9.89 -15.92
CA GLY A 97 -2.66 -10.34 -14.89
C GLY A 97 -1.72 -11.45 -15.36
N GLU A 98 -1.82 -11.89 -16.62
CA GLU A 98 -1.05 -12.99 -17.21
C GLU A 98 -0.03 -12.47 -18.24
N HIS A 99 -0.47 -11.58 -19.13
CA HIS A 99 0.38 -10.96 -20.15
C HIS A 99 0.82 -9.58 -19.71
N TRP A 100 2.14 -9.41 -19.55
CA TRP A 100 2.74 -8.20 -19.00
C TRP A 100 3.52 -7.44 -20.07
N PHE A 101 3.24 -6.15 -20.19
CA PHE A 101 3.91 -5.23 -21.11
C PHE A 101 4.85 -4.31 -20.35
N ARG A 102 6.03 -4.06 -20.92
CA ARG A 102 7.01 -3.10 -20.38
C ARG A 102 6.67 -1.71 -20.90
N GLU A 103 6.33 -0.80 -20.00
CA GLU A 103 5.97 0.57 -20.33
C GLU A 103 6.50 1.54 -19.27
N TYR A 104 6.23 2.83 -19.47
CA TYR A 104 6.63 3.90 -18.56
C TYR A 104 5.41 4.52 -17.88
N PHE A 105 5.44 4.61 -16.56
CA PHE A 105 4.35 5.15 -15.76
C PHE A 105 4.08 6.62 -16.09
N ARG A 106 2.80 6.98 -16.20
CA ARG A 106 2.38 8.37 -16.41
C ARG A 106 1.65 8.94 -15.20
N ARG A 107 0.61 8.25 -14.74
CA ARG A 107 -0.17 8.60 -13.54
C ARG A 107 -1.10 7.47 -13.13
N TYR A 108 -1.56 7.54 -11.89
CA TYR A 108 -2.62 6.71 -11.35
C TYR A 108 -3.90 7.54 -11.18
N GLU A 109 -5.04 6.96 -11.55
CA GLU A 109 -6.36 7.56 -11.36
C GLU A 109 -7.23 6.62 -10.54
N GLU A 110 -7.43 6.95 -9.26
CA GLU A 110 -8.26 6.16 -8.36
C GLU A 110 -9.71 6.06 -8.87
N HIS A 111 -10.38 4.96 -8.54
CA HIS A 111 -11.78 4.67 -8.91
C HIS A 111 -12.06 4.41 -10.40
N LYS A 112 -11.04 4.29 -11.25
CA LYS A 112 -11.18 3.76 -12.63
C LYS A 112 -11.08 2.23 -12.66
N GLU A 113 -11.78 1.61 -13.62
CA GLU A 113 -11.63 0.17 -13.91
C GLU A 113 -10.19 -0.17 -14.33
N LYS A 114 -9.55 0.75 -15.07
CA LYS A 114 -8.16 0.68 -15.52
C LYS A 114 -7.38 1.88 -14.99
N PRO A 115 -6.97 1.86 -13.71
CA PRO A 115 -6.48 3.05 -13.03
C PRO A 115 -5.03 3.39 -13.37
N PHE A 116 -4.29 2.49 -14.03
CA PHE A 116 -2.88 2.70 -14.36
C PHE A 116 -2.72 3.24 -15.78
N ILE A 117 -2.28 4.48 -15.90
CA ILE A 117 -2.04 5.13 -17.19
C ILE A 117 -0.54 5.16 -17.45
N VAL A 118 -0.15 4.69 -18.63
CA VAL A 118 1.23 4.62 -19.10
C VAL A 118 1.43 5.36 -20.42
N TYR A 119 2.68 5.72 -20.69
CA TYR A 119 3.13 6.06 -22.02
C TYR A 119 3.28 4.78 -22.83
N ALA A 120 2.56 4.66 -23.96
CA ALA A 120 2.51 3.41 -24.71
C ALA A 120 3.65 3.32 -25.75
N GLY A 121 4.12 2.08 -25.99
CA GLY A 121 5.10 1.76 -27.02
C GLY A 121 6.49 2.30 -26.73
N GLY A 122 6.92 2.24 -25.46
CA GLY A 122 8.28 2.65 -25.06
C GLY A 122 8.52 4.16 -25.07
N ARG A 123 7.45 4.96 -25.13
CA ARG A 123 7.53 6.42 -25.03
C ARG A 123 7.69 6.85 -23.58
N THR A 124 8.16 8.07 -23.38
CA THR A 124 8.24 8.73 -22.07
C THR A 124 7.62 10.12 -22.13
N SER A 125 7.59 10.82 -21.00
CA SER A 125 7.20 12.23 -20.93
C SER A 125 8.05 13.14 -21.84
N TRP A 126 9.27 12.70 -22.18
CA TRP A 126 10.19 13.41 -23.07
C TRP A 126 9.88 13.21 -24.56
N SER A 127 9.50 11.99 -24.97
CA SER A 127 9.34 11.64 -26.39
C SER A 127 7.89 11.70 -26.88
N VAL A 128 6.92 11.93 -26.00
CA VAL A 128 5.51 11.95 -26.35
C VAL A 128 5.13 13.25 -27.07
N ALA A 129 4.66 13.14 -28.32
CA ALA A 129 4.17 14.30 -29.08
C ALA A 129 2.83 14.83 -28.53
N TYR A 130 2.46 16.06 -28.91
CA TYR A 130 1.12 16.60 -28.65
C TYR A 130 0.05 15.66 -29.24
N GLY A 131 -0.84 15.14 -28.39
CA GLY A 131 -1.79 14.08 -28.76
C GLY A 131 -1.34 12.65 -28.42
N GLY A 132 -0.37 12.52 -27.51
CA GLY A 132 0.27 11.26 -27.10
C GLY A 132 -0.59 10.01 -27.00
N LEU A 133 -0.02 8.89 -27.44
CA LEU A 133 -0.57 7.55 -27.23
C LEU A 133 -0.38 7.13 -25.77
N PHE A 134 -1.44 7.26 -24.99
CA PHE A 134 -1.54 6.71 -23.64
C PHE A 134 -2.34 5.43 -23.68
N ALA A 135 -2.02 4.50 -22.78
CA ALA A 135 -2.79 3.28 -22.58
C ALA A 135 -3.17 3.18 -21.09
N GLU A 136 -4.33 2.58 -20.84
CA GLU A 136 -4.86 2.33 -19.50
C GLU A 136 -4.87 0.82 -19.24
N TYR A 137 -4.46 0.40 -18.04
CA TYR A 137 -4.37 -1.01 -17.64
C TYR A 137 -5.00 -1.26 -16.27
N LYS A 138 -5.46 -2.50 -16.05
CA LYS A 138 -6.05 -2.95 -14.77
C LYS A 138 -5.00 -3.21 -13.68
N TYR A 139 -3.85 -3.75 -14.06
CA TYR A 139 -2.79 -4.15 -13.14
C TYR A 139 -1.47 -3.47 -13.48
N CYS A 140 -0.67 -3.17 -12.46
CA CYS A 140 0.64 -2.55 -12.58
C CYS A 140 1.58 -3.06 -11.47
N LYS A 141 2.86 -3.23 -11.81
CA LYS A 141 3.96 -3.56 -10.88
C LYS A 141 5.19 -2.75 -11.26
N LEU A 142 6.00 -2.38 -10.27
CA LEU A 142 7.30 -1.78 -10.55
C LEU A 142 8.17 -2.81 -11.28
N ALA A 143 8.85 -2.37 -12.34
CA ALA A 143 9.81 -3.23 -13.03
C ALA A 143 11.12 -3.24 -12.25
N GLU A 144 11.64 -4.43 -11.94
CA GLU A 144 12.98 -4.58 -11.39
C GLU A 144 14.02 -4.19 -12.46
N GLU A 145 15.11 -3.54 -12.07
CA GLU A 145 16.23 -3.31 -12.97
C GLU A 145 16.96 -4.65 -13.20
N ILE A 146 17.02 -5.09 -14.45
CA ILE A 146 17.80 -6.27 -14.88
C ILE A 146 19.22 -5.82 -15.21
#